data_AF-A0A358AV64-F1
#
_entry.id   AF-A0A358AV64-F1
#
_cell.length_a   1.000
_cell.length_b   1.000
_cell.length_c   1.000
_cell.angle_alpha   90.00
_cell.angle_beta   90.00
_cell.angle_gamma   90.00
#
_symmetry.space_group_name_H-M   'P 1'
#
loop_
_entity.id
_entity.type
_entity.pdbx_description
1 polymer ?
#
loop_
_entity_poly.entity_id
_entity_poly.type
_entity_poly.pdbx_seq_one_letter_code
_entity_poly.pdbx_strand_id
1 'polypeptide(L)' 'MRNDKYIQIGITALRNEDGSFQPSVPLYIRAPADEVDLPTGFTHGEKNMLSESSGIFLDLYRQYVEAGGRKTGD' A
#
# COMPACT_ATOMS: atom_id res chain seq x y z
N MET A 1 14.33 -0.37 26.01
CA MET A 1 13.05 -0.67 25.33
C MET A 1 13.18 -0.23 23.89
N ARG A 2 12.82 -1.08 22.91
CA ARG A 2 12.76 -0.64 21.51
C ARG A 2 11.59 0.34 21.39
N ASN A 3 11.82 1.48 20.74
CA ASN A 3 10.81 2.51 20.54
C ASN A 3 9.94 2.05 19.36
N ASP A 4 8.89 1.28 19.67
CA ASP A 4 8.01 0.70 18.65
C ASP A 4 6.88 1.68 18.29
N LYS A 5 6.44 1.66 17.02
CA LYS A 5 5.29 2.42 16.52
C LYS A 5 4.22 1.49 15.99
N TYR A 6 2.97 1.88 16.19
CA TYR A 6 1.80 1.22 15.61
C TYR A 6 1.40 1.93 14.33
N ILE A 7 1.47 1.23 13.20
CA ILE A 7 1.10 1.74 11.88
C ILE A 7 -0.25 1.14 11.51
N GLN A 8 -1.22 1.98 11.14
CA GLN A 8 -2.51 1.49 10.67
C GLN A 8 -2.37 0.92 9.26
N ILE A 9 -2.67 -0.37 9.09
CA ILE A 9 -2.55 -1.08 7.80
C ILE A 9 -3.90 -1.36 7.16
N GLY A 10 -5.00 -1.09 7.86
CA GLY A 10 -6.33 -1.32 7.32
C GLY A 10 -7.43 -1.14 8.34
N ILE A 11 -8.60 -1.66 7.98
CA ILE A 11 -9.78 -1.73 8.82
C ILE A 11 -10.35 -3.14 8.71
N THR A 12 -10.74 -3.73 9.84
CA THR A 12 -11.52 -4.97 9.86
C THR A 12 -13.00 -4.60 9.91
N ALA A 13 -13.78 -5.14 8.97
CA ALA A 13 -15.23 -5.06 8.97
C ALA A 13 -15.79 -6.47 9.14
N LEU A 14 -16.18 -6.80 10.36
CA LEU A 14 -16.77 -8.10 10.69
C LEU A 14 -18.27 -8.06 10.45
N ARG A 15 -18.86 -9.24 10.18
CA ARG A 15 -20.31 -9.40 10.09
C ARG A 15 -20.85 -10.07 11.34
N ASN A 16 -22.06 -9.70 11.72
CA ASN A 16 -22.89 -10.40 12.68
C ASN A 16 -23.49 -11.67 12.05
N GLU A 17 -24.04 -12.54 12.89
CA GLU A 17 -24.75 -13.75 12.45
C GLU A 17 -25.98 -13.42 11.58
N ASP A 18 -26.62 -12.27 11.81
CA ASP A 18 -27.72 -11.75 10.99
C ASP A 18 -27.25 -11.10 9.67
N GLY A 19 -25.95 -11.06 9.41
CA GLY A 19 -25.33 -10.49 8.22
C GLY A 19 -25.08 -8.97 8.27
N SER A 20 -25.53 -8.27 9.32
CA SER A 20 -25.23 -6.85 9.53
C SER A 20 -23.74 -6.62 9.82
N PHE A 21 -23.26 -5.39 9.64
CA PHE A 21 -21.86 -5.05 9.91
C PHE A 21 -21.63 -4.69 11.37
N GLN A 22 -20.57 -5.24 11.96
CA GLN A 22 -20.00 -4.76 13.21
C GLN A 22 -19.26 -3.43 12.98
N PRO A 23 -19.05 -2.61 14.03
CA PRO A 23 -18.22 -1.42 13.94
C PRO A 23 -16.83 -1.75 13.38
N SER A 24 -16.41 -0.98 12.37
CA SER A 24 -15.08 -1.15 11.78
C SER A 24 -14.01 -0.84 12.82
N VAL A 25 -13.06 -1.76 13.00
CA VAL A 25 -11.93 -1.56 13.91
C VAL A 25 -10.65 -1.37 13.08
N PRO A 26 -9.84 -0.34 13.34
CA PRO A 26 -8.56 -0.18 12.65
C PRO A 26 -7.59 -1.32 12.99
N LEU A 27 -6.87 -1.82 11.98
CA LEU A 27 -5.81 -2.82 12.14
C LEU A 27 -4.46 -2.13 12.19
N TYR A 28 -3.62 -2.50 13.15
CA TYR A 28 -2.27 -1.96 13.30
C TYR A 28 -1.22 -3.07 13.26
N ILE A 29 -0.07 -2.77 12.66
CA ILE A 29 1.16 -3.54 12.84
C ILE A 29 2.11 -2.78 13.74
N ARG A 30 2.97 -3.52 14.44
CA ARG A 30 4.05 -2.96 15.24
C ARG A 30 5.34 -3.01 14.44
N ALA A 31 5.99 -1.86 14.26
CA ALA A 31 7.28 -1.74 13.60
C ALA A 31 8.26 -0.92 14.44
N PRO A 32 9.58 -1.15 14.33
CA PRO A 32 10.60 -0.28 14.91
C PRO A 32 10.46 1.15 14.37
N ALA A 33 10.47 2.16 15.23
CA ALA A 33 10.25 3.56 14.80
C ALA A 33 11.30 4.08 13.81
N ASP A 34 12.50 3.51 13.83
CA ASP A 34 13.62 3.82 12.94
C ASP A 34 13.47 3.21 11.54
N GLU A 35 12.55 2.27 11.35
CA GLU A 35 12.30 1.63 10.05
C GLU A 35 11.11 2.26 9.29
N VAL A 36 10.42 3.24 9.91
CA VAL A 36 9.19 3.85 9.41
C VAL A 36 9.42 5.31 9.05
N ASP A 37 9.11 5.67 7.81
CA ASP A 37 8.99 7.06 7.40
C ASP A 37 7.71 7.65 8.01
N LEU A 38 7.87 8.54 9.00
CA LEU A 38 6.75 9.12 9.75
C LEU A 38 5.79 9.96 8.89
N PRO A 39 6.27 10.80 7.94
CA PRO A 39 5.39 11.49 7.01
C PRO A 39 4.48 10.58 6.19
N THR A 40 4.98 9.43 5.71
CA THR A 40 4.21 8.56 4.82
C THR A 40 3.59 7.36 5.51
N GLY A 41 4.02 7.02 6.72
CA GLY A 41 3.63 5.80 7.44
C GLY A 41 4.17 4.51 6.82
N PHE A 42 5.05 4.61 5.83
CA PHE A 42 5.62 3.44 5.14
C PHE A 42 6.95 3.06 5.76
N THR A 43 7.20 1.77 5.84
CA THR A 43 8.52 1.25 6.09
C THR A 43 9.45 1.50 4.90
N HIS A 44 10.77 1.47 5.14
CA HIS A 44 11.75 1.50 4.05
C HIS A 44 11.55 0.36 3.05
N GLY A 45 11.15 -0.83 3.52
CA GLY A 45 10.85 -1.97 2.65
C GLY A 45 9.65 -1.72 1.73
N GLU A 46 8.56 -1.17 2.25
CA GLU A 46 7.37 -0.82 1.44
C GLU A 46 7.71 0.22 0.37
N LYS A 47 8.52 1.23 0.71
CA LYS A 47 8.99 2.23 -0.26
C LYS A 47 9.79 1.60 -1.39
N ASN A 48 10.70 0.68 -1.06
CA ASN A 48 11.51 -0.01 -2.06
C ASN A 48 10.63 -0.87 -2.98
N MET A 49 9.73 -1.67 -2.41
CA MET A 49 8.80 -2.50 -3.18
C MET A 49 7.91 -1.66 -4.12
N LEU A 50 7.38 -0.53 -3.63
CA LEU A 50 6.57 0.39 -4.45
C LEU A 50 7.39 0.98 -5.60
N SER A 51 8.65 1.38 -5.33
CA SER A 51 9.55 1.91 -6.36
C SER A 51 9.88 0.87 -7.42
N GLU A 52 10.23 -0.35 -7.01
CA GLU A 52 10.54 -1.47 -7.92
C GLU A 52 9.34 -1.83 -8.79
N SER A 53 8.17 -2.01 -8.16
CA SER A 53 6.91 -2.30 -8.86
C SER A 53 6.59 -1.21 -9.87
N SER A 54 6.70 0.06 -9.47
CA SER A 54 6.44 1.21 -10.35
C SER A 54 7.41 1.26 -11.52
N GLY A 55 8.68 0.90 -11.32
CA GLY A 55 9.68 0.78 -12.39
C GLY A 55 9.28 -0.26 -13.44
N ILE A 56 8.90 -1.46 -13.00
CA ILE A 56 8.42 -2.53 -13.89
C ILE A 56 7.19 -2.08 -14.69
N PHE A 57 6.20 -1.48 -14.01
CA PHE A 57 5.00 -0.97 -14.69
C PHE A 57 5.33 0.14 -15.69
N LEU A 58 6.26 1.03 -15.37
CA LEU A 58 6.71 2.08 -16.30
C LEU A 58 7.31 1.48 -17.58
N ASP A 59 8.16 0.46 -17.45
CA ASP A 59 8.79 -0.17 -18.60
C ASP A 59 7.78 -0.95 -19.46
N LEU A 60 6.86 -1.68 -18.83
CA LEU A 60 5.73 -2.32 -19.54
C LEU A 60 4.85 -1.28 -20.24
N TYR A 61 4.62 -0.14 -19.59
CA TYR A 61 3.84 0.95 -20.15
C TYR A 61 4.50 1.57 -21.38
N ARG A 62 5.82 1.79 -21.32
CA ARG A 62 6.61 2.25 -22.47
C ARG A 62 6.48 1.29 -23.65
N GLN A 63 6.65 -0.02 -23.41
CA GLN A 63 6.48 -1.04 -24.45
C GLN A 63 5.09 -1.00 -25.08
N TYR A 64 4.03 -0.86 -24.27
CA TYR A 64 2.66 -0.74 -24.76
C TYR A 64 2.46 0.49 -25.66
N VAL A 65 3.03 1.64 -25.27
CA VAL A 65 2.95 2.89 -26.06
C VAL A 65 3.72 2.74 -27.38
N GLU A 66 4.95 2.23 -27.33
CA GLU A 66 5.82 2.02 -28.51
C GLU A 66 5.21 1.02 -29.51
N ALA A 67 4.51 0.00 -29.02
CA ALA A 67 3.77 -0.95 -29.84
C ALA A 67 2.47 -0.37 -30.45
N GLY A 68 2.20 0.93 -30.28
CA GLY A 68 1.00 1.60 -30.77
C GLY A 68 -0.28 1.25 -30.02
N GLY A 69 -0.16 0.63 -28.83
CA GLY A 69 -1.29 0.22 -28.02
C GLY A 69 -2.06 1.41 -27.46
N ARG A 70 -1.37 2.49 -27.08
CA ARG A 70 -2.01 3.73 -26.63
C ARG A 70 -2.52 4.51 -27.84
N LYS A 71 -3.83 4.44 -28.09
CA LYS A 71 -4.51 5.39 -28.96
C LYS A 71 -4.53 6.74 -28.26
N THR A 72 -3.67 7.67 -28.68
CA THR A 72 -3.90 9.10 -28.45
C THR A 72 -5.17 9.44 -29.22
N GLY A 73 -6.26 9.70 -28.50
CA GLY A 73 -7.45 10.26 -29.12
C GLY A 73 -7.14 11.69 -29.55
N ASP A 74 -7.12 11.92 -30.86
CA ASP A 74 -7.29 13.24 -31.47
C ASP A 74 -8.76 13.67 -31.39
#